data_AF-A0A3M1RTS9-F1
#
_entry.id   AF-A0A3M1RTS9-F1
#
_cell.length_a   1.000
_cell.length_b   1.000
_cell.length_c   1.000
_cell.angle_alpha   90.00
_cell.angle_beta   90.00
_cell.angle_gamma   90.00
#
_symmetry.space_group_name_H-M   'P 1'
#
loop_
_entity.id
_entity.type
_entity.pdbx_description
1 polymer ?
#
loop_
_entity_poly.entity_id
_entity_poly.type
_entity_poly.pdbx_seq_one_letter_code
_entity_poly.pdbx_strand_id
1 'polypeptide(L)'
;MGIKIEPLKCIGCLSCEMACGYYHDEAMTTLSSSIMIYRAEEKKNYFGIMVKRSDDILVGRPEGVECKKPGSDSGGSDSASAKPILIRPTCDLCGDADEYNCVRFCPTGAISKE
;
A
#
# COMPACT_ATOMS: atom_id res chain seq x y z
N MET A 1 5.00 -6.07 15.55
CA MET A 1 3.75 -6.19 14.78
C MET A 1 3.89 -5.29 13.57
N GLY A 2 3.77 -5.84 12.37
CA GLY A 2 4.02 -5.10 11.13
C GLY A 2 3.27 -5.70 9.94
N ILE A 3 3.53 -5.14 8.76
CA ILE A 3 2.97 -5.62 7.50
C ILE A 3 4.11 -6.15 6.64
N LYS A 4 3.99 -7.40 6.20
CA LYS A 4 4.85 -8.02 5.19
C LYS A 4 4.16 -8.03 3.84
N ILE A 5 4.90 -7.70 2.78
CA ILE A 5 4.42 -7.70 1.41
C ILE A 5 5.17 -8.75 0.58
N GLU A 6 4.42 -9.54 -0.19
CA GLU A 6 4.92 -10.45 -1.21
C GLU A 6 4.45 -9.97 -2.59
N PRO A 7 5.19 -9.06 -3.25
CA PRO A 7 4.68 -8.29 -4.39
C PRO A 7 4.32 -9.16 -5.60
N LEU A 8 5.01 -10.29 -5.80
CA LEU A 8 4.76 -11.22 -6.89
C LEU A 8 3.42 -11.98 -6.76
N LYS A 9 2.80 -11.99 -5.57
CA LYS A 9 1.46 -12.55 -5.35
C LYS A 9 0.35 -11.52 -5.60
N CYS A 10 0.67 -10.24 -5.74
CA CYS A 10 -0.34 -9.21 -5.98
C CYS A 10 -0.97 -9.41 -7.36
N ILE A 11 -2.27 -9.13 -7.47
CA ILE A 11 -3.01 -9.16 -8.74
C ILE A 11 -3.64 -7.79 -9.08
N GLY A 12 -3.27 -6.75 -8.32
CA GLY A 12 -3.74 -5.38 -8.55
C GLY A 12 -5.25 -5.16 -8.38
N CYS A 13 -5.94 -6.01 -7.60
CA CYS A 13 -7.41 -6.00 -7.46
C CYS A 13 -7.99 -4.84 -6.62
N LEU A 14 -7.15 -4.06 -5.94
CA LEU A 14 -7.51 -2.97 -5.01
C LEU A 14 -8.32 -3.38 -3.76
N SER A 15 -8.53 -4.67 -3.50
CA SER A 15 -9.32 -5.11 -2.33
C SER A 15 -8.74 -4.61 -1.00
N CYS A 16 -7.41 -4.61 -0.86
CA CYS A 16 -6.73 -4.08 0.33
C CYS A 16 -6.89 -2.57 0.49
N GLU A 17 -6.89 -1.82 -0.62
CA GLU A 17 -7.04 -0.37 -0.64
C GLU A 17 -8.45 0.04 -0.24
N MET A 18 -9.47 -0.66 -0.76
CA MET A 18 -10.87 -0.49 -0.34
C MET A 18 -11.10 -0.87 1.11
N ALA A 19 -10.59 -2.02 1.56
CA ALA A 19 -10.80 -2.48 2.93
C ALA A 19 -10.16 -1.55 3.97
N CYS A 20 -8.99 -0.98 3.65
CA CYS A 20 -8.34 0.01 4.50
C CYS A 20 -9.01 1.38 4.44
N GLY A 21 -9.50 1.84 3.28
CA GLY A 21 -10.29 3.07 3.19
C GLY A 21 -11.54 2.99 4.06
N TYR A 22 -12.31 1.91 3.92
CA TYR A 22 -13.52 1.67 4.70
C TYR A 22 -13.26 1.62 6.21
N TYR A 23 -12.10 1.12 6.66
CA TYR A 23 -11.71 1.18 8.07
C TYR A 23 -11.57 2.62 8.58
N HIS A 24 -11.02 3.52 7.78
CA HIS A 24 -10.71 4.87 8.22
C HIS A 24 -11.93 5.80 8.24
N ASP A 25 -12.85 5.67 7.29
CA ASP A 25 -13.96 6.63 7.13
C ASP A 25 -15.33 6.00 6.86
N GLU A 26 -15.45 4.67 6.93
CA GLU A 26 -16.67 3.92 6.58
C GLU A 26 -17.22 4.23 5.18
N ALA A 27 -16.36 4.79 4.30
CA ALA A 27 -16.67 5.12 2.93
C ALA A 27 -15.81 4.30 1.96
N MET A 28 -16.34 4.07 0.76
CA MET A 28 -15.62 3.33 -0.30
C MET A 28 -14.75 4.28 -1.12
N THR A 29 -13.82 4.99 -0.47
CA THR A 29 -12.86 5.89 -1.11
C THR A 29 -11.42 5.39 -0.95
N THR A 30 -10.61 5.56 -1.99
CA THR A 30 -9.19 5.18 -1.96
C THR A 30 -8.33 6.19 -1.20
N LEU A 31 -8.76 7.44 -1.09
CA LEU A 31 -7.95 8.52 -0.53
C LEU A 31 -7.78 8.41 1.00
N SER A 32 -8.75 7.83 1.69
CA SER A 32 -8.67 7.54 3.12
C SER A 32 -7.84 6.30 3.43
N SER A 33 -7.33 5.58 2.42
CA SER A 33 -6.62 4.33 2.64
C SER A 33 -5.13 4.55 2.94
N SER A 34 -4.62 3.97 4.01
CA SER A 34 -3.18 3.98 4.30
C SER A 34 -2.35 3.10 3.35
N ILE A 35 -3.02 2.28 2.51
CA ILE A 35 -2.41 1.43 1.50
C ILE A 35 -2.86 1.83 0.10
N MET A 36 -1.98 1.78 -0.89
CA MET A 36 -2.24 2.16 -2.28
C MET A 36 -1.71 1.10 -3.23
N ILE A 37 -2.48 0.78 -4.28
CA ILE A 37 -1.94 0.10 -5.44
C ILE A 37 -1.21 1.09 -6.34
N TYR A 38 0.11 0.93 -6.41
CA TYR A 38 0.95 1.62 -7.39
C TYR A 38 0.74 1.00 -8.77
N ARG A 39 0.63 1.82 -9.82
CA ARG A 39 0.64 1.38 -11.22
C ARG A 39 1.60 2.25 -12.01
N ALA A 40 2.57 1.64 -12.70
CA ALA A 40 3.42 2.38 -13.62
C ALA A 40 2.68 2.54 -14.95
N GLU A 41 2.56 3.78 -15.43
CA GLU A 41 1.88 4.08 -16.70
C GLU A 41 2.61 3.44 -17.90
N GLU A 42 3.92 3.29 -17.82
CA GLU A 42 4.77 2.90 -18.95
C GLU A 42 5.02 1.38 -19.06
N LYS A 43 4.66 0.58 -18.03
CA LYS A 43 4.90 -0.87 -18.02
C LYS A 43 3.58 -1.64 -17.84
N LYS A 44 3.19 -2.41 -18.86
CA LYS A 44 2.02 -3.31 -18.79
C LYS A 44 2.19 -4.32 -17.66
N ASN A 45 1.11 -4.55 -16.89
CA ASN A 45 1.07 -5.45 -15.74
C ASN A 45 2.09 -5.10 -14.64
N TYR A 46 2.54 -3.85 -14.58
CA TYR A 46 3.42 -3.38 -13.51
C TYR A 46 2.59 -2.66 -12.45
N PHE A 47 2.29 -3.40 -11.37
CA PHE A 47 1.66 -2.85 -10.18
C PHE A 47 2.49 -3.19 -8.95
N GLY A 48 2.38 -2.32 -7.94
CA GLY A 48 3.03 -2.48 -6.65
C GLY A 48 2.06 -2.17 -5.52
N ILE A 49 2.49 -2.41 -4.29
CA ILE A 49 1.74 -2.09 -3.07
C ILE A 49 2.57 -1.07 -2.29
N MET A 50 1.95 0.03 -1.87
CA MET A 50 2.58 1.05 -1.04
C MET A 50 1.79 1.18 0.26
N VAL A 51 2.46 1.18 1.41
CA VAL A 51 1.85 1.41 2.73
C VAL A 51 2.52 2.62 3.37
N LYS A 52 1.75 3.66 3.70
CA LYS A 52 2.27 4.81 4.46
C LYS A 52 2.35 4.43 5.93
N ARG A 53 3.56 4.35 6.48
CA ARG A 53 3.83 4.13 7.91
C ARG A 53 4.21 5.46 8.57
N SER A 54 4.41 5.46 9.89
CA SER A 54 4.81 6.63 10.66
C SER A 54 6.11 7.24 10.16
N ASP A 55 7.10 6.38 9.90
CA ASP A 55 8.49 6.80 9.66
C ASP A 55 8.91 6.64 8.19
N ASP A 56 8.24 5.76 7.45
CA ASP A 56 8.57 5.42 6.08
C ASP A 56 7.32 5.07 5.24
N ILE A 57 7.58 4.82 3.96
CA ILE A 57 6.62 4.25 3.03
C ILE A 57 7.18 2.89 2.63
N LEU A 58 6.51 1.82 3.04
CA LEU A 58 6.84 0.47 2.58
C LEU A 58 6.35 0.31 1.15
N VAL A 59 7.24 -0.07 0.24
CA VAL A 59 6.96 -0.23 -1.19
C VAL A 59 7.31 -1.65 -1.60
N GLY A 60 6.31 -2.42 -2.02
CA GLY A 60 6.49 -3.72 -2.66
C GLY A 60 6.29 -3.60 -4.17
N ARG A 61 7.32 -3.93 -4.94
CA ARG A 61 7.33 -3.96 -6.42
C ARG A 61 7.87 -5.30 -6.91
N PRO A 62 7.73 -5.64 -8.21
CA PRO A 62 8.31 -6.87 -8.75
C PRO A 62 9.81 -7.04 -8.47
N GLU A 63 10.55 -5.94 -8.36
CA GLU A 63 11.98 -5.93 -8.04
C GLU A 63 12.29 -6.25 -6.57
N GLY A 64 11.30 -6.16 -5.67
CA GLY A 64 11.46 -6.44 -4.25
C GLY A 64 10.69 -5.48 -3.35
N VAL A 65 11.02 -5.54 -2.06
CA VAL A 65 10.42 -4.68 -1.02
C VAL A 65 11.47 -3.68 -0.53
N GLU A 66 11.11 -2.41 -0.48
CA GLU A 66 11.96 -1.32 -0.02
C GLU A 66 11.18 -0.36 0.91
N CYS A 67 11.88 0.32 1.82
CA CYS A 67 11.33 1.39 2.65
C CYS A 67 11.85 2.75 2.16
N LYS A 68 10.96 3.69 1.85
CA LYS A 68 11.31 5.05 1.41
C LYS A 68 10.96 6.08 2.46
N LYS A 69 11.79 7.11 2.64
CA LYS A 69 11.43 8.24 3.49
C LYS A 69 10.39 9.12 2.78
N PRO A 70 9.37 9.63 3.47
CA PRO A 70 8.45 10.60 2.88
C PRO A 70 9.23 11.82 2.35
N GLY A 71 9.01 12.17 1.07
CA GLY A 71 9.63 13.35 0.46
C GLY A 71 11.08 13.19 -0.03
N SER A 72 11.68 12.00 0.01
CA SER A 72 13.05 11.78 -0.48
C SER A 72 13.19 11.66 -2.01
N ASP A 73 12.39 12.42 -2.78
CA ASP A 73 12.52 12.45 -4.24
C ASP A 73 13.66 13.41 -4.66
N SER A 74 14.86 12.86 -4.73
CA SER A 74 15.94 13.41 -5.56
C SER A 74 16.11 12.53 -6.79
N GLY A 75 15.39 12.86 -7.87
CA GLY A 75 15.75 12.46 -9.24
C GLY A 75 15.57 10.98 -9.60
N GLY A 76 14.36 10.60 -9.98
CA GLY A 76 14.08 9.37 -10.72
C GLY A 76 12.65 9.39 -11.23
N SER A 77 12.45 9.09 -12.51
CA SER A 77 11.18 9.13 -13.25
C SER A 77 10.15 8.08 -12.80
N ASP A 78 9.93 7.91 -11.50
CA ASP A 78 9.02 6.88 -10.97
C ASP A 78 7.63 7.47 -10.70
N SER A 79 6.99 7.90 -11.80
CA SER A 79 5.55 8.13 -12.01
C SER A 79 4.83 9.12 -11.07
N ALA A 80 4.03 10.01 -11.67
CA ALA A 80 3.08 10.87 -10.95
C ALA A 80 2.15 10.08 -10.00
N SER A 81 1.94 8.78 -10.26
CA SER A 81 1.15 7.82 -9.49
C SER A 81 1.60 7.62 -8.04
N ALA A 82 2.84 7.91 -7.67
CA ALA A 82 3.33 7.70 -6.29
C ALA A 82 3.02 8.87 -5.34
N LYS A 83 2.80 10.09 -5.87
CA LYS A 83 2.55 11.30 -5.06
C LYS A 83 1.29 11.24 -4.18
N PRO A 84 0.17 10.62 -4.60
CA PRO A 84 -1.03 10.65 -3.79
C PRO A 84 -0.90 9.86 -2.48
N ILE A 85 0.11 9.00 -2.28
CA ILE A 85 0.30 8.27 -1.02
C ILE A 85 0.65 9.24 0.13
N LEU A 86 1.31 10.35 -0.18
CA LEU A 86 1.80 11.30 0.82
C LEU A 86 0.67 12.01 1.57
N ILE A 87 -0.48 12.21 0.91
CA ILE A 87 -1.66 12.88 1.48
C ILE A 87 -2.62 11.92 2.20
N ARG A 88 -2.41 10.60 2.08
CA ARG A 88 -3.26 9.60 2.74
C ARG A 88 -2.95 9.50 4.23
N PRO A 89 -3.84 8.92 5.07
CA PRO A 89 -3.51 8.67 6.47
C PRO A 89 -2.35 7.69 6.62
N THR A 90 -1.75 7.73 7.80
CA THR A 90 -0.72 6.79 8.21
C THR A 90 -1.37 5.51 8.71
N CYS A 91 -0.81 4.36 8.32
CA CYS A 91 -1.23 3.06 8.78
C CYS A 91 -1.03 2.93 10.29
N ASP A 92 -2.11 2.60 10.98
CA ASP A 92 -2.19 2.37 12.42
C ASP A 92 -2.31 0.88 12.75
N LEU A 93 -2.05 0.01 11.78
CA LEU A 93 -2.22 -1.45 11.89
C LEU A 93 -3.64 -1.86 12.32
N CYS A 94 -4.66 -1.09 11.93
CA CYS A 94 -6.05 -1.30 12.34
C CYS A 94 -6.25 -1.24 13.87
N GLY A 95 -5.43 -0.43 14.57
CA GLY A 95 -5.50 -0.27 16.02
C GLY A 95 -5.19 -1.57 16.75
N ASP A 96 -6.11 -2.00 17.61
CA ASP A 96 -5.98 -3.23 18.44
C ASP A 96 -6.63 -4.47 17.80
N ALA A 97 -6.95 -4.43 16.50
CA ALA A 97 -7.60 -5.55 15.83
C ALA A 97 -6.71 -6.80 15.75
N ASP A 98 -7.31 -7.98 15.93
CA ASP A 98 -6.61 -9.27 15.81
C ASP A 98 -6.01 -9.48 14.41
N GLU A 99 -6.72 -9.02 13.39
CA GLU A 99 -6.35 -9.11 11.98
C GLU A 99 -6.51 -7.75 11.28
N TYR A 100 -5.57 -7.43 10.39
CA TYR A 100 -5.63 -6.19 9.61
C TYR A 100 -6.56 -6.36 8.41
N ASN A 101 -7.39 -5.35 8.12
CA ASN A 101 -8.33 -5.42 7.00
C ASN A 101 -7.65 -5.67 5.65
N CYS A 102 -6.47 -5.08 5.42
CA CYS A 102 -5.71 -5.31 4.19
C CYS A 102 -5.20 -6.76 4.05
N VAL A 103 -4.91 -7.44 5.17
CA VAL A 103 -4.53 -8.87 5.20
C VAL A 103 -5.76 -9.73 4.94
N ARG A 104 -6.83 -9.51 5.70
CA ARG A 104 -8.08 -10.28 5.62
C ARG A 104 -8.70 -10.28 4.22
N PHE A 105 -8.64 -9.16 3.52
CA PHE A 105 -9.25 -8.99 2.20
C PHE A 105 -8.28 -9.23 1.03
N CYS A 106 -7.02 -9.63 1.28
CA CYS A 106 -6.09 -9.96 0.21
C CYS A 106 -6.33 -11.42 -0.27
N PRO A 107 -6.93 -11.64 -1.46
CA PRO A 107 -7.32 -12.99 -1.88
C PRO A 107 -6.14 -13.89 -2.21
N THR A 108 -4.95 -13.33 -2.43
CA THR A 108 -3.74 -14.07 -2.81
C THR A 108 -2.73 -14.20 -1.68
N GLY A 109 -2.98 -13.59 -0.52
CA GLY A 109 -2.01 -13.53 0.57
C GLY A 109 -0.75 -12.74 0.20
N ALA A 110 -0.84 -11.75 -0.69
CA ALA A 110 0.25 -10.83 -0.99
C ALA A 110 0.60 -9.89 0.19
N ILE A 111 -0.27 -9.82 1.20
CA ILE A 111 -0.11 -9.01 2.40
C ILE A 111 -0.35 -9.91 3.60
N SER A 112 0.56 -9.89 4.57
CA SER A 112 0.46 -10.68 5.81
C SER A 112 0.95 -9.89 7.02
N LYS A 113 0.57 -10.35 8.23
CA LYS A 113 1.04 -9.81 9.50
C LYS A 113 2.47 -10.30 9.78
N GLU A 114 3.34 -9.40 10.22
CA GLU A 114 4.66 -9.70 10.82
C GLU A 114 4.58 -9.90 12.32
#